data_AF-A0A3N5T587-F1
#
_entry.id   AF-A0A3N5T587-F1
#
_cell.length_a   1.000
_cell.length_b   1.000
_cell.length_c   1.000
_cell.angle_alpha   90.00
_cell.angle_beta   90.00
_cell.angle_gamma   90.00
#
_symmetry.space_group_name_H-M   'P 1'
#
loop_
_entity.id
_entity.type
_entity.pdbx_description
1 polymer ?
#
loop_
_entity_poly.entity_id
_entity_poly.type
_entity_poly.pdbx_seq_one_letter_code
_entity_poly.pdbx_strand_id
1 'polypeptide(L)'
;MKKAVLFAFCALVILIQTGFSQYNPAQEELVYFLCNQGPARFNTPFYSKAHGTIYVMAGKTHAINSKSTVMQYNEQQGIFQPSDDFLFLPPVEGMLEITDGNGTVTKLTLAEFALGIITETDASELLTSENAEGGRIDRIYSGAEAVTALKDFELKVKKFEEEVTVFNKQMEAYQKVMDGMQKKMDDLISEYTRRQEKGEDTSVVLAQAQALESMAPPPPSQPAMPQQVIDLKKAFFIKLAAGTYKIRMLTNDGQVIEGSDKKIIAYPETNKLGIGYDIIPYGTYWIAPNDSRFAGSVIYLSGAADIILRPYVTEEYPEPEYSLSVHVLMKPIPGMPTQVKLGYPRSASLFEITQAGNRQLLPLSPFVPGVSSVGVGFSIVELEKAEIEGTQVHESIEVLQALMVKTKGASGVIPFSLLTDSKEIIPGSEREIRIVGKADLFVQIAVATGLAILPFIIWFLLWFFAAKPKEQV
;
A
#
# COMPACT_ATOMS: atom_id res chain seq x y z
N MET A 1 35.19 27.18 -51.28
CA MET A 1 35.11 25.71 -51.47
C MET A 1 35.52 24.91 -50.23
N LYS A 2 36.72 25.05 -49.66
CA LYS A 2 37.19 24.20 -48.54
C LYS A 2 36.29 24.17 -47.28
N LYS A 3 35.66 25.30 -46.92
CA LYS A 3 34.74 25.37 -45.76
C LYS A 3 33.39 24.68 -45.98
N ALA A 4 32.88 24.67 -47.22
CA ALA A 4 31.61 24.03 -47.57
C ALA A 4 31.74 22.49 -47.59
N VAL A 5 32.88 21.97 -48.04
CA VAL A 5 33.19 20.53 -48.01
C VAL A 5 33.33 20.02 -46.58
N LEU A 6 33.97 20.79 -45.70
CA LEU A 6 34.10 20.44 -44.29
C LEU A 6 32.74 20.43 -43.57
N PHE A 7 31.87 21.39 -43.88
CA PHE A 7 30.53 21.46 -43.29
C PHE A 7 29.63 20.31 -43.76
N ALA A 8 29.69 19.95 -45.05
CA ALA A 8 28.98 18.79 -45.58
C ALA A 8 29.49 17.47 -44.97
N PHE A 9 30.80 17.35 -44.74
CA PHE A 9 31.39 16.18 -44.08
C PHE A 9 30.96 16.07 -42.61
N CYS A 10 30.97 17.17 -41.85
CA CYS A 10 30.47 17.18 -40.47
C CYS A 10 28.97 16.88 -40.39
N ALA A 11 28.16 17.42 -41.30
CA ALA A 11 26.73 17.12 -41.37
C ALA A 11 26.46 15.65 -41.72
N LEU A 12 27.27 15.06 -42.62
CA LEU A 12 27.20 13.65 -42.95
C LEU A 12 27.61 12.77 -41.76
N VAL A 13 28.66 13.14 -41.00
CA VAL A 13 29.07 12.41 -39.79
C VAL A 13 27.99 12.48 -38.70
N ILE A 14 27.34 13.63 -38.53
CA ILE A 14 26.21 13.78 -37.58
C ILE A 14 25.01 12.95 -38.05
N LEU A 15 24.69 12.94 -39.35
CA LEU A 15 23.61 12.12 -39.92
C LEU A 15 23.88 10.62 -39.79
N ILE A 16 25.14 10.19 -39.98
CA ILE A 16 25.56 8.80 -39.78
C ILE A 16 25.47 8.43 -38.28
N GLN A 17 25.81 9.34 -37.36
CA GLN A 17 25.64 9.08 -35.92
C GLN A 17 24.17 9.03 -35.47
N THR A 18 23.26 9.76 -36.13
CA THR A 18 21.81 9.65 -35.85
C THR A 18 21.14 8.45 -36.52
N GLY A 19 21.76 7.85 -37.55
CA GLY A 19 21.24 6.69 -38.27
C GLY A 19 21.55 5.34 -37.62
N PHE A 20 22.46 5.30 -36.64
CA PHE A 20 22.64 4.17 -35.73
C PHE A 20 21.98 4.50 -34.40
N SER A 21 20.65 4.68 -34.39
CA SER A 21 19.95 4.31 -33.15
C SER A 21 20.33 2.86 -32.90
N GLN A 22 20.89 2.58 -31.73
CA GLN A 22 21.43 1.27 -31.38
C GLN A 22 20.28 0.27 -31.38
N TYR A 23 20.02 -0.35 -32.53
CA TYR A 23 19.27 -1.59 -32.61
C TYR A 23 20.10 -2.62 -31.84
N ASN A 24 19.81 -2.75 -30.55
CA ASN A 24 20.42 -3.78 -29.74
C ASN A 24 19.63 -5.05 -30.05
N PRO A 25 20.18 -5.98 -30.86
CA PRO A 25 19.45 -7.19 -31.21
C PRO A 25 19.10 -7.91 -29.93
N ALA A 26 17.86 -8.40 -29.84
CA ALA A 26 17.39 -9.12 -28.67
C ALA A 26 18.37 -10.24 -28.31
N GLN A 27 18.99 -10.16 -27.12
CA GLN A 27 20.01 -11.11 -26.68
C GLN A 27 19.38 -12.07 -25.68
N GLU A 28 19.66 -13.37 -25.86
CA GLU A 28 19.33 -14.37 -24.86
C GLU A 28 20.27 -14.21 -23.66
N GLU A 29 19.71 -14.09 -22.47
CA GLU A 29 20.45 -13.95 -21.23
C GLU A 29 19.87 -14.87 -20.14
N LEU A 30 20.76 -15.34 -19.27
CA LEU A 30 20.36 -15.91 -17.99
C LEU A 30 19.98 -14.77 -17.04
N VAL A 31 18.72 -14.77 -16.60
CA VAL A 31 18.16 -13.78 -15.69
C VAL A 31 17.77 -14.47 -14.39
N TYR A 32 18.16 -13.89 -13.25
CA TYR A 32 17.65 -14.32 -11.96
C TYR A 32 16.31 -13.65 -11.67
N PHE A 33 15.30 -14.43 -11.31
CA PHE A 33 14.02 -13.94 -10.82
C PHE A 33 13.92 -14.25 -9.33
N LEU A 34 13.59 -13.23 -8.55
CA LEU A 34 13.55 -13.30 -7.11
C LEU A 34 12.13 -13.02 -6.66
N CYS A 35 11.53 -13.94 -5.92
CA CYS A 35 10.32 -13.71 -5.16
C CYS A 35 10.74 -13.40 -3.72
N ASN A 36 10.78 -12.10 -3.41
CA ASN A 36 11.08 -11.60 -2.08
C ASN A 36 9.81 -11.67 -1.24
N GLN A 37 9.86 -12.41 -0.13
CA GLN A 37 8.85 -12.29 0.90
C GLN A 37 9.04 -10.94 1.58
N GLY A 38 8.41 -9.92 1.01
CA GLY A 38 8.43 -8.58 1.55
C GLY A 38 7.61 -8.49 2.83
N PRO A 39 7.78 -7.39 3.57
CA PRO A 39 7.07 -7.19 4.83
C PRO A 39 5.56 -7.02 4.65
N ALA A 40 5.13 -6.50 3.50
CA ALA A 40 3.72 -6.25 3.17
C ALA A 40 3.19 -7.10 2.01
N ARG A 41 4.03 -7.32 0.99
CA ARG A 41 3.68 -7.97 -0.29
C ARG A 41 4.87 -8.68 -0.89
N PHE A 42 4.61 -9.62 -1.79
CA PHE A 42 5.66 -10.14 -2.66
C PHE A 42 6.16 -9.05 -3.61
N ASN A 43 7.48 -8.95 -3.68
CA ASN A 43 8.14 -8.22 -4.75
C ASN A 43 8.87 -9.22 -5.63
N THR A 44 8.76 -9.03 -6.94
CA THR A 44 9.28 -9.97 -7.93
C THR A 44 10.30 -9.33 -8.87
N PRO A 45 11.42 -8.76 -8.35
CA PRO A 45 12.44 -8.18 -9.21
C PRO A 45 13.14 -9.27 -10.04
N PHE A 46 13.68 -8.86 -11.19
CA PHE A 46 14.55 -9.68 -12.01
C PHE A 46 15.94 -9.02 -12.13
N TYR A 47 16.98 -9.83 -12.22
CA TYR A 47 18.37 -9.40 -12.28
C TYR A 47 19.02 -10.01 -13.53
N SER A 48 19.13 -9.19 -14.57
CA SER A 48 19.79 -9.55 -15.84
C SER A 48 21.32 -9.56 -15.72
N LYS A 49 22.02 -9.83 -16.82
CA LYS A 49 23.49 -9.81 -16.86
C LYS A 49 24.09 -8.47 -16.45
N ALA A 50 23.41 -7.36 -16.76
CA ALA A 50 23.82 -6.00 -16.39
C ALA A 50 23.79 -5.74 -14.87
N HIS A 51 23.01 -6.53 -14.12
CA HIS A 51 22.85 -6.38 -12.68
C HIS A 51 23.83 -7.32 -11.95
N GLY A 52 24.96 -6.79 -11.48
CA GLY A 52 25.97 -7.58 -10.79
C GLY A 52 25.62 -7.99 -9.35
N THR A 53 24.60 -7.35 -8.76
CA THR A 53 24.22 -7.52 -7.35
C THR A 53 22.72 -7.75 -7.20
N ILE A 54 22.36 -8.71 -6.35
CA ILE A 54 21.01 -9.03 -5.90
C ILE A 54 20.89 -8.59 -4.44
N TYR A 55 19.76 -7.98 -4.07
CA TYR A 55 19.51 -7.48 -2.73
C TYR A 55 18.37 -8.29 -2.09
N VAL A 56 18.61 -8.78 -0.87
CA VAL A 56 17.64 -9.59 -0.12
C VAL A 56 17.60 -9.16 1.34
N MET A 57 16.43 -9.27 1.99
CA MET A 57 16.30 -9.00 3.42
C MET A 57 16.93 -10.15 4.23
N ALA A 58 17.84 -9.81 5.13
CA ALA A 58 18.51 -10.79 5.98
C ALA A 58 17.52 -11.49 6.92
N GLY A 59 17.69 -12.80 7.12
CA GLY A 59 16.85 -13.60 8.02
C GLY A 59 15.44 -13.91 7.51
N LYS A 60 15.00 -13.32 6.40
CA LYS A 60 13.74 -13.67 5.73
C LYS A 60 13.98 -14.76 4.67
N THR A 61 12.95 -15.53 4.35
CA THR A 61 13.01 -16.56 3.31
C THR A 61 12.73 -15.92 1.95
N HIS A 62 13.57 -16.21 0.96
CA HIS A 62 13.37 -15.78 -0.42
C HIS A 62 13.42 -16.96 -1.36
N ALA A 63 12.59 -16.93 -2.40
CA ALA A 63 12.61 -17.90 -3.48
C ALA A 63 13.30 -17.27 -4.69
N ILE A 64 14.45 -17.80 -5.10
CA ILE A 64 15.21 -17.34 -6.26
C ILE A 64 15.24 -18.43 -7.32
N ASN A 65 14.98 -18.11 -8.57
CA ASN A 65 15.25 -19.01 -9.69
C ASN A 65 15.97 -18.27 -10.82
N SER A 66 16.51 -19.01 -11.76
CA SER A 66 17.15 -18.47 -12.95
C SER A 66 16.39 -18.96 -14.18
N LYS A 67 16.27 -18.11 -15.20
CA LYS A 67 15.56 -18.43 -16.44
C LYS A 67 16.39 -17.92 -17.62
N SER A 68 16.41 -18.66 -18.72
CA SER A 68 16.93 -18.17 -19.99
C SER A 68 15.82 -17.40 -20.70
N THR A 69 16.05 -16.15 -21.08
CA THR A 69 15.04 -15.32 -21.74
C THR A 69 15.69 -14.32 -22.67
N VAL A 70 14.93 -13.86 -23.65
CA VAL A 70 15.35 -12.80 -24.56
C VAL A 70 15.09 -11.45 -23.91
N MET A 71 16.13 -10.65 -23.71
CA MET A 71 16.01 -9.28 -23.23
C MET A 71 15.57 -8.36 -24.37
N GLN A 72 14.49 -7.63 -24.15
CA GLN A 72 13.90 -6.68 -25.10
C GLN A 72 14.00 -5.26 -24.57
N TYR A 73 14.30 -4.31 -25.44
CA TYR A 73 14.31 -2.89 -25.07
C TYR A 73 12.89 -2.33 -25.10
N ASN A 74 12.42 -1.87 -23.95
CA ASN A 74 11.17 -1.14 -23.82
C ASN A 74 11.44 0.35 -24.09
N GLU A 75 11.08 0.84 -25.29
CA GLU A 75 11.31 2.22 -25.70
C GLU A 75 10.58 3.25 -24.81
N GLN A 76 9.39 2.91 -24.31
CA GLN A 76 8.59 3.83 -23.48
C GLN A 76 9.25 4.07 -22.12
N GLN A 77 9.85 3.02 -21.55
CA GLN A 77 10.50 3.07 -20.24
C GLN A 77 12.01 3.31 -20.36
N GLY A 78 12.59 3.14 -21.54
CA GLY A 78 14.01 3.30 -21.82
C GLY A 78 14.90 2.21 -21.20
N ILE A 79 14.36 1.01 -20.96
CA ILE A 79 15.00 -0.06 -20.19
C ILE A 79 14.95 -1.40 -20.91
N PHE A 80 15.90 -2.31 -20.62
CA PHE A 80 15.82 -3.71 -21.04
C PHE A 80 14.98 -4.51 -20.04
N GLN A 81 14.01 -5.26 -20.55
CA GLN A 81 13.13 -6.14 -19.78
C GLN A 81 13.10 -7.54 -20.40
N PRO A 82 12.85 -8.60 -19.63
CA PRO A 82 12.67 -9.93 -20.18
C PRO A 82 11.41 -10.00 -21.05
N SER A 83 11.31 -11.04 -21.89
CA SER A 83 10.16 -11.24 -22.78
C SER A 83 8.83 -11.39 -22.02
N ASP A 84 7.71 -11.09 -22.68
CA ASP A 84 6.37 -11.13 -22.05
C ASP A 84 6.00 -12.50 -21.46
N ASP A 85 6.57 -13.58 -21.99
CA ASP A 85 6.37 -14.96 -21.54
C ASP A 85 7.29 -15.38 -20.38
N PHE A 86 8.19 -14.49 -19.93
CA PHE A 86 9.22 -14.79 -18.92
C PHE A 86 8.69 -15.45 -17.65
N LEU A 87 7.51 -15.03 -17.17
CA LEU A 87 6.91 -15.58 -15.97
C LEU A 87 6.51 -17.07 -16.12
N PHE A 88 6.26 -17.52 -17.35
CA PHE A 88 5.86 -18.89 -17.71
C PHE A 88 7.03 -19.79 -18.10
N LEU A 89 8.21 -19.22 -18.39
CA LEU A 89 9.39 -20.01 -18.73
C LEU A 89 9.81 -20.92 -17.55
N PRO A 90 10.24 -22.17 -17.81
CA PRO A 90 10.76 -23.03 -16.76
C PRO A 90 12.09 -22.46 -16.23
N PRO A 91 12.41 -22.71 -14.95
CA PRO A 91 13.73 -22.37 -14.44
C PRO A 91 14.81 -23.26 -15.06
N VAL A 92 16.02 -22.73 -15.14
CA VAL A 92 17.20 -23.49 -15.57
C VAL A 92 17.51 -24.54 -14.51
N GLU A 93 17.54 -25.80 -14.94
CA GLU A 93 17.83 -26.96 -14.09
C GLU A 93 19.30 -26.94 -13.64
N GLY A 94 19.57 -27.46 -12.44
CA GLY A 94 20.91 -27.48 -11.84
C GLY A 94 20.90 -27.19 -10.35
N MET A 95 22.06 -26.74 -9.85
CA MET A 95 22.24 -26.36 -8.44
C MET A 95 22.63 -24.89 -8.34
N LEU A 96 22.16 -24.22 -7.29
CA LEU A 96 22.65 -22.90 -6.91
C LEU A 96 23.78 -23.07 -5.89
N GLU A 97 24.98 -22.62 -6.22
CA GLU A 97 26.10 -22.54 -5.28
C GLU A 97 26.14 -21.16 -4.66
N ILE A 98 26.25 -21.09 -3.33
CA ILE A 98 26.34 -19.87 -2.53
C ILE A 98 27.64 -19.93 -1.72
N THR A 99 28.49 -18.92 -1.86
CA THR A 99 29.72 -18.75 -1.07
C THR A 99 29.58 -17.56 -0.14
N ASP A 100 29.76 -17.77 1.17
CA ASP A 100 29.76 -16.68 2.16
C ASP A 100 31.10 -15.92 2.20
N GLY A 101 31.17 -14.87 3.03
CA GLY A 101 32.39 -14.07 3.21
C GLY A 101 33.58 -14.83 3.83
N ASN A 102 33.34 -15.99 4.46
CA ASN A 102 34.37 -16.87 5.04
C ASN A 102 34.84 -17.95 4.05
N GLY A 103 34.21 -18.03 2.87
CA GLY A 103 34.49 -19.06 1.87
C GLY A 103 33.70 -20.36 2.07
N THR A 104 32.74 -20.40 2.99
CA THR A 104 31.84 -21.56 3.16
C THR A 104 30.95 -21.68 1.93
N VAL A 105 30.90 -22.87 1.35
CA VAL A 105 30.10 -23.16 0.16
C VAL A 105 28.86 -23.96 0.54
N THR A 106 27.69 -23.48 0.15
CA THR A 106 26.41 -24.18 0.25
C THR A 106 25.86 -24.42 -1.15
N LYS A 107 25.34 -25.62 -1.41
CA LYS A 107 24.68 -25.96 -2.68
C LYS A 107 23.21 -26.25 -2.42
N LEU A 108 22.34 -25.64 -3.22
CA LEU A 108 20.90 -25.77 -3.12
C LEU A 108 20.36 -26.41 -4.40
N THR A 109 19.35 -27.26 -4.23
CA THR A 109 18.57 -27.85 -5.32
C THR A 109 17.27 -27.09 -5.51
N LEU A 110 16.74 -27.12 -6.73
CA LEU A 110 15.40 -26.60 -7.00
C LEU A 110 14.37 -27.37 -6.17
N ALA A 111 13.45 -26.63 -5.57
CA ALA A 111 12.29 -27.17 -4.87
C ALA A 111 11.01 -26.48 -5.38
N GLU A 112 9.90 -27.20 -5.28
CA GLU A 112 8.59 -26.67 -5.64
C GLU A 112 8.13 -25.64 -4.61
N PHE A 113 7.41 -24.62 -5.08
CA PHE A 113 6.83 -23.57 -4.25
C PHE A 113 5.51 -23.10 -4.83
N ALA A 114 4.64 -22.60 -3.95
CA ALA A 114 3.38 -21.96 -4.30
C ALA A 114 3.27 -20.66 -3.51
N LEU A 115 2.55 -19.68 -4.07
CA LEU A 115 2.32 -18.39 -3.40
C LEU A 115 0.88 -18.33 -2.91
N GLY A 116 0.70 -18.22 -1.60
CA GLY A 116 -0.60 -17.98 -0.97
C GLY A 116 -0.88 -16.50 -0.83
N ILE A 117 -2.11 -16.11 -1.15
CA ILE A 117 -2.70 -14.83 -0.78
C ILE A 117 -3.78 -15.13 0.27
N ILE A 118 -3.46 -14.82 1.52
CA ILE A 118 -4.35 -15.01 2.66
C ILE A 118 -5.09 -13.69 2.89
N THR A 119 -6.42 -13.69 2.85
CA THR A 119 -7.26 -12.50 3.05
C THR A 119 -8.02 -12.52 4.38
N GLU A 120 -8.53 -11.35 4.75
CA GLU A 120 -9.07 -10.89 6.05
C GLU A 120 -10.04 -11.84 6.79
N THR A 121 -10.63 -12.80 6.09
CA THR A 121 -11.70 -13.68 6.58
C THR A 121 -11.25 -14.76 7.57
N ASP A 122 -9.97 -15.13 7.63
CA ASP A 122 -9.44 -16.05 8.66
C ASP A 122 -8.79 -15.25 9.79
N ALA A 123 -9.64 -14.63 10.62
CA ALA A 123 -9.22 -13.83 11.77
C ALA A 123 -8.18 -14.58 12.65
N SER A 124 -8.20 -15.91 12.76
CA SER A 124 -7.25 -16.64 13.60
C SER A 124 -5.79 -16.64 13.09
N GLU A 125 -5.55 -16.73 11.78
CA GLU A 125 -4.17 -16.65 11.24
C GLU A 125 -3.72 -15.19 11.10
N LEU A 126 -4.68 -14.32 10.76
CA LEU A 126 -4.58 -12.86 10.83
C LEU A 126 -4.64 -12.32 12.26
N LEU A 127 -4.54 -13.16 13.29
CA LEU A 127 -4.25 -12.77 14.67
C LEU A 127 -2.81 -13.12 15.09
N THR A 128 -2.05 -13.88 14.27
CA THR A 128 -0.67 -14.31 14.61
C THR A 128 0.46 -13.81 13.68
N SER A 129 0.20 -13.38 12.44
CA SER A 129 1.22 -12.86 11.51
C SER A 129 1.45 -11.33 11.58
N GLU A 130 2.68 -10.83 11.65
CA GLU A 130 2.97 -9.39 11.80
C GLU A 130 2.74 -8.55 10.51
N ASN A 131 2.30 -9.19 9.40
CA ASN A 131 2.45 -8.69 8.01
C ASN A 131 1.12 -8.48 7.24
N ALA A 132 0.02 -8.12 7.93
CA ALA A 132 -1.29 -7.95 7.31
C ALA A 132 -1.60 -6.49 6.88
N GLU A 133 -1.06 -6.02 5.76
CA GLU A 133 -1.43 -4.70 5.20
C GLU A 133 -2.72 -4.86 4.38
N GLY A 134 -3.81 -4.23 4.82
CA GLY A 134 -5.11 -4.31 4.12
C GLY A 134 -5.76 -5.70 4.21
N GLY A 135 -5.57 -6.40 5.32
CA GLY A 135 -6.14 -7.73 5.52
C GLY A 135 -5.52 -8.84 4.68
N ARG A 136 -4.39 -8.57 4.00
CA ARG A 136 -3.74 -9.51 3.09
C ARG A 136 -2.36 -9.92 3.60
N ILE A 137 -2.07 -11.21 3.62
CA ILE A 137 -0.74 -11.76 3.87
C ILE A 137 -0.32 -12.62 2.69
N ASP A 138 0.86 -12.32 2.18
CA ASP A 138 1.52 -13.05 1.11
C ASP A 138 2.45 -14.12 1.72
N ARG A 139 2.19 -15.42 1.48
CA ARG A 139 2.95 -16.56 2.05
C ARG A 139 3.58 -17.45 0.98
N ILE A 140 4.85 -17.83 1.17
CA ILE A 140 5.52 -18.81 0.32
C ILE A 140 5.37 -20.19 0.98
N TYR A 141 4.68 -21.11 0.31
CA TYR A 141 4.67 -22.52 0.66
C TYR A 141 5.82 -23.21 -0.05
N SER A 142 6.51 -24.14 0.61
CA SER A 142 7.71 -24.79 0.05
C SER A 142 7.65 -26.32 0.10
N GLY A 143 8.15 -26.97 -0.94
CA GLY A 143 8.20 -28.43 -1.05
C GLY A 143 6.81 -29.08 -0.94
N ALA A 144 6.68 -30.09 -0.08
CA ALA A 144 5.42 -30.82 0.13
C ALA A 144 4.28 -29.93 0.64
N GLU A 145 4.60 -28.84 1.36
CA GLU A 145 3.62 -27.86 1.82
C GLU A 145 2.97 -27.15 0.64
N ALA A 146 3.73 -26.81 -0.40
CA ALA A 146 3.22 -26.14 -1.60
C ALA A 146 2.22 -27.01 -2.36
N VAL A 147 2.55 -28.29 -2.53
CA VAL A 147 1.67 -29.26 -3.20
C VAL A 147 0.37 -29.46 -2.41
N THR A 148 0.47 -29.50 -1.07
CA THR A 148 -0.70 -29.65 -0.20
C THR A 148 -1.59 -28.41 -0.25
N ALA A 149 -1.00 -27.22 -0.12
CA ALA A 149 -1.73 -25.95 -0.18
C ALA A 149 -2.46 -25.77 -1.51
N LEU A 150 -1.83 -26.14 -2.64
CA LEU A 150 -2.46 -26.04 -3.95
C LEU A 150 -3.65 -27.01 -4.09
N LYS A 151 -3.51 -28.27 -3.66
CA LYS A 151 -4.61 -29.24 -3.68
C LYS A 151 -5.78 -28.82 -2.79
N ASP A 152 -5.48 -28.28 -1.62
CA ASP A 152 -6.50 -27.75 -0.71
C ASP A 152 -7.23 -26.56 -1.33
N PHE A 153 -6.51 -25.68 -2.03
CA PHE A 153 -7.10 -24.57 -2.77
C PHE A 153 -8.02 -25.07 -3.90
N GLU A 154 -7.56 -26.00 -4.74
CA GLU A 154 -8.37 -26.58 -5.81
C GLU A 154 -9.68 -27.20 -5.28
N LEU A 155 -9.61 -27.89 -4.14
CA LEU A 155 -10.78 -28.47 -3.49
C LEU A 155 -11.75 -27.38 -3.00
N LYS A 156 -11.23 -26.31 -2.38
CA LYS A 156 -12.03 -25.17 -1.91
C LYS A 156 -12.68 -24.40 -3.07
N VAL A 157 -11.98 -24.22 -4.19
CA VAL A 157 -12.52 -23.61 -5.42
C VAL A 157 -13.69 -24.42 -5.94
N LYS A 158 -13.55 -25.75 -6.03
CA LYS A 158 -14.64 -26.62 -6.47
C LYS A 158 -15.88 -26.49 -5.58
N LYS A 159 -15.69 -26.48 -4.25
CA LYS A 159 -16.79 -26.27 -3.29
C LYS A 159 -17.43 -24.90 -3.46
N PHE A 160 -16.63 -23.85 -3.67
CA PHE A 160 -17.12 -22.50 -3.92
C PHE A 160 -17.94 -22.40 -5.20
N GLU A 161 -17.54 -23.06 -6.30
CA GLU A 161 -18.31 -23.11 -7.54
C GLU A 161 -19.70 -23.75 -7.34
N GLU A 162 -19.77 -24.81 -6.53
CA GLU A 162 -21.03 -25.45 -6.14
C GLU A 162 -21.90 -24.49 -5.31
N GLU A 163 -21.32 -23.78 -4.35
CA GLU A 163 -22.01 -22.79 -3.51
C GLU A 163 -22.51 -21.58 -4.34
N VAL A 164 -21.71 -21.08 -5.29
CA VAL A 164 -22.10 -20.01 -6.22
C VAL A 164 -23.28 -20.44 -7.09
N THR A 165 -23.29 -21.70 -7.54
CA THR A 165 -24.42 -22.24 -8.30
C THR A 165 -25.71 -22.25 -7.48
N VAL A 166 -25.63 -22.59 -6.19
CA VAL A 166 -26.79 -22.53 -5.27
C VAL A 166 -27.20 -21.09 -5.02
N PHE A 167 -26.25 -20.21 -4.75
CA PHE A 167 -26.48 -18.78 -4.52
C PHE A 167 -27.17 -18.13 -5.73
N ASN A 168 -26.71 -18.37 -6.95
CA ASN A 168 -27.31 -17.81 -8.16
C ASN A 168 -28.79 -18.23 -8.30
N LYS A 169 -29.13 -19.49 -7.98
CA LYS A 169 -30.54 -19.94 -7.97
C LYS A 169 -31.37 -19.25 -6.89
N GLN A 170 -30.79 -19.04 -5.70
CA GLN A 170 -31.45 -18.30 -4.63
C GLN A 170 -31.66 -16.83 -5.01
N MET A 171 -30.68 -16.21 -5.67
CA MET A 171 -30.78 -14.84 -6.18
C MET A 171 -31.85 -14.70 -7.25
N GLU A 172 -31.97 -15.65 -8.18
CA GLU A 172 -33.06 -15.66 -9.17
C GLU A 172 -34.45 -15.75 -8.49
N ALA A 173 -34.58 -16.63 -7.48
CA ALA A 173 -35.81 -16.76 -6.71
C ALA A 173 -36.13 -15.49 -5.91
N TYR A 174 -35.12 -14.91 -5.26
CA TYR A 174 -35.21 -13.65 -4.54
C TYR A 174 -35.66 -12.51 -5.46
N GLN A 175 -35.01 -12.34 -6.61
CA GLN A 175 -35.36 -11.31 -7.59
C GLN A 175 -36.81 -11.44 -8.03
N LYS A 176 -37.29 -12.66 -8.28
CA LYS A 176 -38.69 -12.89 -8.64
C LYS A 176 -39.68 -12.47 -7.55
N VAL A 177 -39.34 -12.68 -6.27
CA VAL A 177 -40.15 -12.20 -5.14
C VAL A 177 -40.15 -10.69 -5.09
N MET A 178 -38.97 -10.07 -5.21
CA MET A 178 -38.81 -8.62 -5.19
C MET A 178 -39.53 -7.93 -6.36
N ASP A 179 -39.49 -8.49 -7.57
CA ASP A 179 -40.25 -7.98 -8.72
C ASP A 179 -41.77 -8.01 -8.46
N GLY A 180 -42.24 -9.07 -7.79
CA GLY A 180 -43.65 -9.19 -7.39
C GLY A 180 -44.05 -8.18 -6.31
N MET A 181 -43.15 -7.91 -5.36
CA MET A 181 -43.35 -6.88 -4.34
C MET A 181 -43.30 -5.47 -4.93
N GLN A 182 -42.38 -5.20 -5.85
CA GLN A 182 -42.26 -3.91 -6.54
C GLN A 182 -43.55 -3.58 -7.29
N LYS A 183 -44.12 -4.53 -8.04
CA LYS A 183 -45.41 -4.32 -8.72
C LYS A 183 -46.54 -3.97 -7.76
N LYS A 184 -46.63 -4.67 -6.61
CA LYS A 184 -47.62 -4.35 -5.58
C LYS A 184 -47.39 -2.97 -4.97
N MET A 185 -46.12 -2.58 -4.80
CA MET A 185 -45.77 -1.24 -4.31
C MET A 185 -46.19 -0.17 -5.32
N ASP A 186 -45.94 -0.37 -6.61
CA ASP A 186 -46.36 0.55 -7.68
C ASP A 186 -47.88 0.71 -7.74
N ASP A 187 -48.63 -0.39 -7.55
CA ASP A 187 -50.09 -0.38 -7.44
C ASP A 187 -50.55 0.44 -6.22
N LEU A 188 -49.90 0.26 -5.06
CA LEU A 188 -50.20 1.01 -3.83
C LEU A 188 -49.87 2.50 -3.97
N ILE A 189 -48.75 2.86 -4.62
CA ILE A 189 -48.39 4.25 -4.92
C ILE A 189 -49.45 4.88 -5.81
N SER A 190 -49.89 4.19 -6.86
CA SER A 190 -50.92 4.68 -7.78
C SER A 190 -52.25 4.91 -7.07
N GLU A 191 -52.67 3.98 -6.20
CA GLU A 191 -53.90 4.13 -5.40
C GLU A 191 -53.77 5.23 -4.35
N TYR A 192 -52.61 5.38 -3.71
CA TYR A 192 -52.31 6.47 -2.78
C TYR A 192 -52.50 7.82 -3.47
N THR A 193 -51.86 8.03 -4.63
CA THR A 193 -51.99 9.28 -5.42
C THR A 193 -53.45 9.55 -5.79
N ARG A 194 -54.18 8.53 -6.28
CA ARG A 194 -55.60 8.66 -6.63
C ARG A 194 -56.48 9.07 -5.45
N ARG A 195 -56.24 8.51 -4.26
CA ARG A 195 -56.99 8.85 -3.03
C ARG A 195 -56.66 10.26 -2.56
N GLN A 196 -55.37 10.61 -2.57
CA GLN A 196 -54.89 11.92 -2.18
C GLN A 196 -55.52 13.03 -3.05
N GLU A 197 -55.56 12.85 -4.37
CA GLU A 197 -56.18 13.82 -5.30
C GLU A 197 -57.68 14.02 -5.07
N LYS A 198 -58.37 13.00 -4.55
CA LYS A 198 -59.80 13.07 -4.21
C LYS A 198 -60.09 13.50 -2.78
N GLY A 199 -59.05 13.75 -1.96
CA GLY A 199 -59.21 14.03 -0.53
C GLY A 199 -59.73 12.84 0.29
N GLU A 200 -59.53 11.61 -0.20
CA GLU A 200 -59.89 10.36 0.48
C GLU A 200 -58.81 9.97 1.50
N ASP A 201 -59.18 9.17 2.51
CA ASP A 201 -58.25 8.67 3.54
C ASP A 201 -57.18 7.71 2.95
N THR A 202 -55.91 8.03 3.16
CA THR A 202 -54.73 7.30 2.67
C THR A 202 -54.07 6.42 3.73
N SER A 203 -54.51 6.49 4.99
CA SER A 203 -53.89 5.77 6.11
C SER A 203 -53.81 4.25 5.91
N VAL A 204 -54.85 3.67 5.29
CA VAL A 204 -54.92 2.24 4.96
C VAL A 204 -53.87 1.84 3.92
N VAL A 205 -53.64 2.70 2.90
CA VAL A 205 -52.68 2.41 1.83
C VAL A 205 -51.25 2.52 2.35
N LEU A 206 -50.99 3.50 3.21
CA LEU A 206 -49.72 3.65 3.94
C LEU A 206 -49.42 2.43 4.82
N ALA A 207 -50.41 1.95 5.58
CA ALA A 207 -50.25 0.76 6.42
C ALA A 207 -49.97 -0.51 5.58
N GLN A 208 -50.60 -0.63 4.40
CA GLN A 208 -50.34 -1.73 3.47
C GLN A 208 -48.94 -1.66 2.86
N ALA A 209 -48.45 -0.47 2.51
CA ALA A 209 -47.09 -0.28 2.00
C ALA A 209 -46.04 -0.64 3.06
N GLN A 210 -46.21 -0.17 4.31
CA GLN A 210 -45.32 -0.53 5.42
C GLN A 210 -45.33 -2.03 5.73
N ALA A 211 -46.51 -2.65 5.69
CA ALA A 211 -46.63 -4.10 5.86
C ALA A 211 -45.90 -4.85 4.74
N LEU A 212 -46.01 -4.39 3.49
CA LEU A 212 -45.33 -4.98 2.35
C LEU A 212 -43.80 -4.88 2.50
N GLU A 213 -43.26 -3.73 2.88
CA GLU A 213 -41.82 -3.56 3.15
C GLU A 213 -41.32 -4.51 4.26
N SER A 214 -42.09 -4.66 5.35
CA SER A 214 -41.73 -5.56 6.45
C SER A 214 -41.72 -7.05 6.08
N MET A 215 -42.32 -7.43 4.95
CA MET A 215 -42.37 -8.80 4.44
C MET A 215 -41.24 -9.11 3.45
N ALA A 216 -40.35 -8.15 3.14
CA ALA A 216 -39.25 -8.37 2.22
C ALA A 216 -38.30 -9.43 2.80
N PRO A 217 -38.00 -10.52 2.06
CA PRO A 217 -37.02 -11.49 2.52
C PRO A 217 -35.63 -10.84 2.57
N PRO A 218 -34.71 -11.32 3.43
CA PRO A 218 -33.32 -10.90 3.34
C PRO A 218 -32.70 -11.40 2.03
N PRO A 219 -31.75 -10.65 1.44
CA PRO A 219 -31.01 -11.12 0.29
C PRO A 219 -30.22 -12.40 0.66
N PRO A 220 -30.10 -13.37 -0.27
CA PRO A 220 -29.22 -14.52 -0.09
C PRO A 220 -27.78 -14.08 0.24
N SER A 221 -27.10 -14.83 1.10
CA SER A 221 -25.71 -14.56 1.45
C SER A 221 -24.76 -15.03 0.35
N GLN A 222 -23.87 -14.17 -0.11
CA GLN A 222 -22.85 -14.53 -1.09
C GLN A 222 -21.84 -15.53 -0.50
N PRO A 223 -21.46 -16.60 -1.22
CA PRO A 223 -20.40 -17.50 -0.80
C PRO A 223 -19.06 -16.76 -0.66
N ALA A 224 -18.26 -17.13 0.34
CA ALA A 224 -16.94 -16.55 0.54
C ALA A 224 -15.94 -17.13 -0.46
N MET A 225 -15.21 -16.27 -1.17
CA MET A 225 -14.17 -16.70 -2.10
C MET A 225 -13.05 -17.45 -1.34
N PRO A 226 -12.56 -18.59 -1.85
CA PRO A 226 -11.44 -19.28 -1.21
C PRO A 226 -10.14 -18.46 -1.34
N GLN A 227 -9.27 -18.57 -0.34
CA GLN A 227 -7.94 -17.96 -0.37
C GLN A 227 -7.14 -18.47 -1.55
N GLN A 228 -6.54 -17.55 -2.30
CA GLN A 228 -5.86 -17.88 -3.53
C GLN A 228 -4.51 -18.54 -3.26
N VAL A 229 -4.25 -19.69 -3.89
CA VAL A 229 -2.91 -20.27 -4.00
C VAL A 229 -2.52 -20.27 -5.48
N ILE A 230 -1.46 -19.55 -5.81
CA ILE A 230 -0.95 -19.40 -7.18
C ILE A 230 -0.03 -20.58 -7.50
N ASP A 231 -0.14 -21.09 -8.73
CA ASP A 231 0.54 -22.23 -9.35
C ASP A 231 1.88 -22.67 -8.74
N LEU A 232 2.11 -23.98 -8.85
CA LEU A 232 3.36 -24.62 -8.48
C LEU A 232 4.51 -24.18 -9.41
N LYS A 233 5.54 -23.58 -8.83
CA LYS A 233 6.76 -23.15 -9.51
C LYS A 233 7.97 -23.81 -8.85
N LYS A 234 9.14 -23.75 -9.49
CA LYS A 234 10.41 -24.20 -8.88
C LYS A 234 11.34 -23.03 -8.58
N ALA A 235 12.00 -23.08 -7.43
CA ALA A 235 13.02 -22.12 -7.02
C ALA A 235 14.01 -22.72 -6.02
N PHE A 236 15.14 -22.04 -5.84
CA PHE A 236 16.05 -22.22 -4.73
C PHE A 236 15.58 -21.35 -3.56
N PHE A 237 15.56 -21.92 -2.37
CA PHE A 237 15.17 -21.20 -1.16
C PHE A 237 16.41 -20.74 -0.40
N ILE A 238 16.51 -19.43 -0.19
CA ILE A 238 17.60 -18.83 0.56
C ILE A 238 17.07 -18.14 1.82
N LYS A 239 17.76 -18.35 2.93
CA LYS A 239 17.55 -17.63 4.20
C LYS A 239 18.93 -17.26 4.74
N LEU A 240 19.41 -16.10 4.32
CA LEU A 240 20.79 -15.68 4.56
C LEU A 240 20.86 -14.77 5.79
N ALA A 241 21.93 -14.90 6.59
CA ALA A 241 22.26 -13.90 7.60
C ALA A 241 22.70 -12.60 6.92
N ALA A 242 22.77 -11.50 7.69
CA ALA A 242 23.26 -10.24 7.15
C ALA A 242 24.71 -10.39 6.67
N GLY A 243 25.00 -9.94 5.44
CA GLY A 243 26.32 -10.12 4.85
C GLY A 243 26.36 -10.01 3.33
N THR A 244 27.55 -10.26 2.79
CA THR A 244 27.80 -10.35 1.35
C THR A 244 28.10 -11.79 0.98
N TYR A 245 27.46 -12.25 -0.10
CA TYR A 245 27.62 -13.59 -0.64
C TYR A 245 27.93 -13.53 -2.14
N LYS A 246 28.53 -14.59 -2.67
CA LYS A 246 28.61 -14.83 -4.11
C LYS A 246 27.72 -16.00 -4.45
N ILE A 247 27.04 -15.92 -5.59
CA ILE A 247 26.26 -17.03 -6.12
C ILE A 247 26.65 -17.34 -7.57
N ARG A 248 26.44 -18.59 -7.96
CA ARG A 248 26.52 -19.04 -9.35
C ARG A 248 25.68 -20.29 -9.56
N MET A 249 25.19 -20.50 -10.76
CA MET A 249 24.50 -21.73 -11.14
C MET A 249 25.51 -22.77 -11.61
N LEU A 250 25.28 -24.02 -11.22
CA LEU A 250 25.99 -25.18 -11.70
C LEU A 250 25.01 -26.06 -12.50
N THR A 251 25.47 -26.58 -13.63
CA THR A 251 24.82 -27.69 -14.33
C THR A 251 24.78 -28.94 -13.43
N ASN A 252 23.96 -29.93 -13.80
CA ASN A 252 23.92 -31.21 -13.10
C ASN A 252 25.28 -31.94 -13.06
N ASP A 253 26.14 -31.67 -14.05
CA ASP A 253 27.50 -32.20 -14.14
C ASP A 253 28.53 -31.38 -13.35
N GLY A 254 28.09 -30.34 -12.64
CA GLY A 254 28.93 -29.49 -11.78
C GLY A 254 29.69 -28.38 -12.50
N GLN A 255 29.45 -28.16 -13.79
CA GLN A 255 30.05 -27.04 -14.54
C GLN A 255 29.30 -25.73 -14.27
N VAL A 256 30.03 -24.61 -14.17
CA VAL A 256 29.44 -23.28 -13.99
C VAL A 256 28.69 -22.85 -15.25
N ILE A 257 27.45 -22.38 -15.10
CA ILE A 257 26.67 -21.80 -16.19
C ILE A 257 27.15 -20.37 -16.44
N GLU A 258 27.48 -20.04 -17.69
CA GLU A 258 27.97 -18.72 -18.06
C GLU A 258 26.96 -17.61 -17.71
N GLY A 259 27.45 -16.48 -17.18
CA GLY A 259 26.62 -15.33 -16.82
C GLY A 259 25.84 -15.46 -15.51
N SER A 260 25.94 -16.63 -14.84
CA SER A 260 25.25 -16.89 -13.58
C SER A 260 25.92 -16.26 -12.36
N ASP A 261 27.19 -15.84 -12.43
CA ASP A 261 27.85 -15.21 -11.30
C ASP A 261 27.15 -13.90 -10.89
N LYS A 262 26.80 -13.79 -9.61
CA LYS A 262 26.22 -12.59 -8.99
C LYS A 262 26.74 -12.42 -7.56
N LYS A 263 26.72 -11.18 -7.08
CA LYS A 263 26.84 -10.87 -5.65
C LYS A 263 25.44 -10.84 -5.03
N ILE A 264 25.26 -11.40 -3.84
CA ILE A 264 24.07 -11.12 -3.01
C ILE A 264 24.50 -10.22 -1.86
N ILE A 265 23.72 -9.18 -1.58
CA ILE A 265 23.77 -8.41 -0.34
C ILE A 265 22.52 -8.74 0.46
N ALA A 266 22.72 -9.45 1.58
CA ALA A 266 21.69 -9.67 2.57
C ALA A 266 21.77 -8.55 3.62
N TYR A 267 20.81 -7.63 3.59
CA TYR A 267 20.83 -6.44 4.45
C TYR A 267 19.86 -6.62 5.63
N PRO A 268 20.25 -6.20 6.86
CA PRO A 268 19.38 -6.29 8.01
C PRO A 268 18.30 -5.21 7.97
N GLU A 269 17.24 -5.44 8.74
CA GLU A 269 16.37 -4.37 9.22
C GLU A 269 17.20 -3.37 10.04
N THR A 270 16.97 -2.07 9.87
CA THR A 270 17.58 -1.02 10.69
C THR A 270 16.86 -0.88 12.03
N ASN A 271 15.54 -1.05 12.01
CA ASN A 271 14.71 -1.08 13.20
C ASN A 271 13.56 -2.07 13.00
N LYS A 272 13.40 -2.99 13.96
CA LYS A 272 12.53 -4.16 13.79
C LYS A 272 11.05 -3.80 13.77
N LEU A 273 10.62 -2.84 14.60
CA LEU A 273 9.20 -2.57 14.81
C LEU A 273 9.00 -1.11 15.24
N GLY A 274 8.23 -0.38 14.45
CA GLY A 274 7.67 0.93 14.78
C GLY A 274 6.14 0.93 14.67
N ILE A 275 5.52 1.98 15.18
CA ILE A 275 4.09 2.25 14.97
C ILE A 275 3.98 3.52 14.14
N GLY A 276 3.37 3.41 12.96
CA GLY A 276 2.96 4.55 12.14
C GLY A 276 1.46 4.79 12.22
N TYR A 277 1.01 5.90 11.64
CA TYR A 277 -0.41 6.27 11.62
C TYR A 277 -0.82 6.76 10.24
N ASP A 278 -1.95 6.26 9.72
CA ASP A 278 -2.64 6.94 8.64
C ASP A 278 -3.53 8.02 9.25
N ILE A 279 -3.52 9.18 8.62
CA ILE A 279 -4.25 10.37 9.02
C ILE A 279 -5.29 10.64 7.93
N ILE A 280 -6.55 10.45 8.28
CA ILE A 280 -7.66 10.55 7.33
C ILE A 280 -8.64 11.63 7.81
N PRO A 281 -9.01 12.62 6.99
CA PRO A 281 -9.97 13.62 7.42
C PRO A 281 -11.37 13.00 7.52
N TYR A 282 -12.05 13.25 8.63
CA TYR A 282 -13.39 12.73 8.89
C TYR A 282 -14.47 13.52 8.16
N GLY A 283 -15.41 12.83 7.52
CA GLY A 283 -16.59 13.44 6.90
C GLY A 283 -16.31 14.39 5.73
N THR A 284 -15.10 14.37 5.18
CA THR A 284 -14.74 15.11 3.96
C THR A 284 -14.22 14.16 2.90
N TYR A 285 -14.42 14.55 1.64
CA TYR A 285 -13.89 13.82 0.49
C TYR A 285 -12.37 13.68 0.54
N TRP A 286 -11.89 12.48 0.26
CA TRP A 286 -10.49 12.13 0.36
C TRP A 286 -10.10 11.03 -0.64
N ILE A 287 -8.87 11.11 -1.14
CA ILE A 287 -8.36 10.25 -2.22
C ILE A 287 -7.28 9.28 -1.70
N ALA A 288 -6.41 9.70 -0.77
CA ALA A 288 -5.33 8.86 -0.23
C ALA A 288 -4.78 9.38 1.12
N PRO A 289 -4.35 8.50 2.04
CA PRO A 289 -3.95 8.91 3.38
C PRO A 289 -2.72 9.77 3.37
N ASN A 290 -2.72 10.76 4.26
CA ASN A 290 -1.45 11.25 4.77
C ASN A 290 -0.99 10.26 5.83
N ASP A 291 0.31 10.12 6.02
CA ASP A 291 0.85 9.22 7.02
C ASP A 291 1.92 9.85 7.90
N SER A 292 2.08 9.24 9.07
CA SER A 292 3.05 9.60 10.08
C SER A 292 3.85 8.35 10.42
N ARG A 293 4.91 8.11 9.64
CA ARG A 293 5.68 6.87 9.64
C ARG A 293 6.67 6.81 10.82
N PHE A 294 7.47 7.86 10.97
CA PHE A 294 8.59 7.88 11.93
C PHE A 294 8.16 8.02 13.39
N ALA A 295 8.78 7.25 14.29
CA ALA A 295 8.63 7.40 15.73
C ALA A 295 8.96 8.84 16.17
N GLY A 296 8.11 9.44 17.01
CA GLY A 296 8.30 10.80 17.51
C GLY A 296 8.04 11.92 16.48
N SER A 297 7.52 11.61 15.30
CA SER A 297 7.05 12.63 14.35
C SER A 297 5.91 13.47 14.96
N VAL A 298 5.78 14.69 14.46
CA VAL A 298 4.69 15.60 14.85
C VAL A 298 3.71 15.73 13.68
N ILE A 299 2.43 15.53 13.97
CA ILE A 299 1.34 15.63 13.00
C ILE A 299 0.83 17.08 13.00
N TYR A 300 1.07 17.83 11.92
CA TYR A 300 0.58 19.20 11.79
C TYR A 300 -0.77 19.25 11.07
N LEU A 301 -1.78 19.86 11.70
CA LEU A 301 -3.13 19.99 11.14
C LEU A 301 -3.58 21.45 11.16
N SER A 302 -4.44 21.82 10.21
CA SER A 302 -5.05 23.16 10.16
C SER A 302 -6.25 23.33 11.11
N GLY A 303 -6.80 22.22 11.62
CA GLY A 303 -8.04 22.21 12.41
C GLY A 303 -9.32 22.45 11.59
N ALA A 304 -9.25 22.30 10.25
CA ALA A 304 -10.41 22.47 9.38
C ALA A 304 -11.45 21.34 9.47
N ALA A 305 -10.99 20.13 9.81
CA ALA A 305 -11.80 18.93 9.97
C ALA A 305 -11.33 18.14 11.21
N ASP A 306 -12.19 17.26 11.69
CA ASP A 306 -11.79 16.17 12.58
C ASP A 306 -10.98 15.15 11.78
N ILE A 307 -10.18 14.33 12.45
CA ILE A 307 -9.40 13.28 11.79
C ILE A 307 -9.68 11.91 12.38
N ILE A 308 -9.42 10.89 11.59
CA ILE A 308 -9.30 9.50 12.00
C ILE A 308 -7.81 9.14 11.97
N LEU A 309 -7.33 8.52 13.05
CA LEU A 309 -6.00 7.96 13.18
C LEU A 309 -6.06 6.44 13.13
N ARG A 310 -5.52 5.85 12.07
CA ARG A 310 -5.43 4.40 11.90
C ARG A 310 -4.00 3.95 12.17
N PRO A 311 -3.72 3.24 13.28
CA PRO A 311 -2.37 2.79 13.58
C PRO A 311 -1.97 1.63 12.67
N TYR A 312 -0.69 1.54 12.33
CA TYR A 312 -0.10 0.41 11.62
C TYR A 312 1.31 0.12 12.13
N VAL A 313 1.74 -1.14 12.01
CA VAL A 313 3.11 -1.58 12.31
C VAL A 313 4.03 -1.23 11.13
N THR A 314 5.26 -0.82 11.43
CA THR A 314 6.30 -0.57 10.44
C THR A 314 7.57 -1.37 10.73
N GLU A 315 8.25 -1.80 9.67
CA GLU A 315 9.65 -2.20 9.70
C GLU A 315 10.49 -1.13 8.99
N GLU A 316 11.72 -0.91 9.45
CA GLU A 316 12.63 0.06 8.85
C GLU A 316 13.83 -0.63 8.20
N TYR A 317 14.15 -0.22 6.98
CA TYR A 317 15.24 -0.75 6.17
C TYR A 317 16.15 0.36 5.64
N PRO A 318 17.43 0.06 5.33
CA PRO A 318 18.28 0.95 4.54
C PRO A 318 17.64 1.19 3.16
N GLU A 319 17.39 2.46 2.81
CA GLU A 319 16.66 2.79 1.57
C GLU A 319 17.34 2.27 0.31
N PRO A 320 18.68 2.37 0.13
CA PRO A 320 19.27 1.93 -1.12
C PRO A 320 19.08 0.44 -1.38
N GLU A 321 19.33 -0.37 -0.35
CA GLU A 321 19.18 -1.82 -0.40
C GLU A 321 17.72 -2.24 -0.53
N TYR A 322 16.81 -1.60 0.22
CA TYR A 322 15.39 -1.89 0.14
C TYR A 322 14.84 -1.58 -1.25
N SER A 323 15.06 -0.37 -1.77
CA SER A 323 14.58 0.05 -3.10
C SER A 323 15.06 -0.89 -4.21
N LEU A 324 16.33 -1.32 -4.16
CA LEU A 324 16.91 -2.24 -5.14
C LEU A 324 16.47 -3.71 -4.97
N SER A 325 15.99 -4.09 -3.78
CA SER A 325 15.35 -5.38 -3.52
C SER A 325 13.89 -5.44 -4.01
N VAL A 326 13.24 -4.29 -4.13
CA VAL A 326 11.85 -4.18 -4.60
C VAL A 326 11.84 -4.01 -6.12
N HIS A 327 12.69 -3.12 -6.63
CA HIS A 327 12.75 -2.78 -8.05
C HIS A 327 14.17 -2.37 -8.47
N VAL A 328 14.82 -3.21 -9.27
CA VAL A 328 16.25 -3.10 -9.60
C VAL A 328 16.65 -1.81 -10.33
N LEU A 329 15.68 -1.10 -10.91
CA LEU A 329 15.89 0.15 -11.65
C LEU A 329 15.55 1.40 -10.83
N MET A 330 15.14 1.25 -9.56
CA MET A 330 14.91 2.40 -8.70
C MET A 330 16.20 3.20 -8.51
N LYS A 331 16.08 4.52 -8.50
CA LYS A 331 17.17 5.41 -8.09
C LYS A 331 17.04 5.62 -6.59
N PRO A 332 17.90 4.98 -5.78
CA PRO A 332 17.81 5.13 -4.34
C PRO A 332 18.11 6.57 -3.92
N ILE A 333 17.52 6.98 -2.81
CA ILE A 333 17.75 8.25 -2.13
C ILE A 333 18.64 7.98 -0.91
N PRO A 334 19.96 8.22 -1.00
CA PRO A 334 20.86 7.93 0.10
C PRO A 334 20.54 8.74 1.35
N GLY A 335 20.69 8.12 2.52
CA GLY A 335 20.73 8.83 3.81
C GLY A 335 19.39 8.96 4.54
N MET A 336 18.30 8.42 4.01
CA MET A 336 17.05 8.24 4.76
C MET A 336 16.69 6.75 4.76
N PRO A 337 16.23 6.17 5.87
CA PRO A 337 15.72 4.81 5.87
C PRO A 337 14.33 4.73 5.22
N THR A 338 13.98 3.58 4.66
CA THR A 338 12.63 3.28 4.19
C THR A 338 11.84 2.62 5.31
N GLN A 339 10.66 3.16 5.60
CA GLN A 339 9.69 2.47 6.44
C GLN A 339 8.65 1.76 5.59
N VAL A 340 8.46 0.47 5.88
CA VAL A 340 7.54 -0.41 5.21
C VAL A 340 6.38 -0.69 6.15
N LYS A 341 5.17 -0.42 5.68
CA LYS A 341 3.94 -0.66 6.43
C LYS A 341 3.61 -2.15 6.38
N LEU A 342 3.44 -2.78 7.53
CA LEU A 342 3.19 -4.22 7.62
C LEU A 342 1.72 -4.57 7.80
N GLY A 343 0.96 -3.72 8.50
CA GLY A 343 -0.42 -4.05 8.90
C GLY A 343 -0.84 -3.42 10.21
N TYR A 344 -1.90 -3.92 10.84
CA TYR A 344 -2.45 -3.35 12.07
C TYR A 344 -1.77 -3.89 13.34
N PRO A 345 -1.56 -3.05 14.38
CA PRO A 345 -1.07 -3.52 15.67
C PRO A 345 -2.17 -4.26 16.41
N ARG A 346 -1.98 -5.57 16.65
CA ARG A 346 -3.02 -6.43 17.24
C ARG A 346 -3.18 -6.33 18.75
N SER A 347 -2.10 -5.96 19.45
CA SER A 347 -2.17 -5.72 20.88
C SER A 347 -2.89 -4.41 21.20
N ALA A 348 -3.13 -3.55 20.20
CA ALA A 348 -3.71 -2.25 20.40
C ALA A 348 -5.23 -2.32 20.55
N SER A 349 -5.74 -1.80 21.66
CA SER A 349 -7.18 -1.68 21.90
C SER A 349 -7.61 -0.27 22.28
N LEU A 350 -6.68 0.54 22.78
CA LEU A 350 -6.97 1.86 23.31
C LEU A 350 -5.93 2.87 22.81
N PHE A 351 -6.40 4.08 22.58
CA PHE A 351 -5.54 5.26 22.55
C PHE A 351 -5.62 5.98 23.89
N GLU A 352 -4.47 6.45 24.34
CA GLU A 352 -4.38 7.50 25.32
C GLU A 352 -4.22 8.83 24.61
N ILE A 353 -5.09 9.79 24.92
CA ILE A 353 -5.05 11.14 24.35
C ILE A 353 -5.16 12.18 25.46
N THR A 354 -4.39 13.25 25.37
CA THR A 354 -4.56 14.40 26.27
C THR A 354 -5.05 15.60 25.49
N GLN A 355 -6.28 16.04 25.74
CA GLN A 355 -6.88 17.19 25.07
C GLN A 355 -7.41 18.18 26.11
N ALA A 356 -7.05 19.47 25.95
CA ALA A 356 -7.39 20.54 26.90
C ALA A 356 -7.02 20.22 28.36
N GLY A 357 -5.89 19.51 28.57
CA GLY A 357 -5.42 19.10 29.89
C GLY A 357 -6.11 17.84 30.45
N ASN A 358 -7.12 17.31 29.77
CA ASN A 358 -7.82 16.10 30.19
C ASN A 358 -7.25 14.88 29.45
N ARG A 359 -6.72 13.93 30.22
CA ARG A 359 -6.31 12.61 29.72
C ARG A 359 -7.54 11.73 29.55
N GLN A 360 -7.70 11.12 28.38
CA GLN A 360 -8.79 10.22 28.03
C GLN A 360 -8.23 8.93 27.44
N LEU A 361 -8.93 7.82 27.72
CA LEU A 361 -8.69 6.54 27.09
C LEU A 361 -9.85 6.28 26.13
N LEU A 362 -9.54 6.17 24.84
CA LEU A 362 -10.53 6.01 23.79
C LEU A 362 -10.29 4.70 23.03
N PRO A 363 -11.34 3.88 22.81
CA PRO A 363 -11.19 2.65 22.04
C PRO A 363 -10.96 2.94 20.55
N LEU A 364 -10.41 1.95 19.85
CA LEU A 364 -10.51 1.87 18.40
C LEU A 364 -11.97 1.60 18.02
N SER A 365 -12.53 2.43 17.14
CA SER A 365 -13.85 2.25 16.56
C SER A 365 -13.75 1.74 15.11
N PRO A 366 -14.73 0.95 14.64
CA PRO A 366 -14.81 0.54 13.25
C PRO A 366 -15.33 1.69 12.37
N PHE A 367 -14.59 2.01 11.32
CA PHE A 367 -14.97 2.98 10.30
C PHE A 367 -15.04 2.33 8.92
N VAL A 368 -15.97 2.78 8.08
CA VAL A 368 -16.13 2.29 6.70
C VAL A 368 -16.15 3.44 5.70
N PRO A 369 -15.60 3.25 4.49
CA PRO A 369 -15.77 4.19 3.40
C PRO A 369 -17.22 4.22 2.89
N GLY A 370 -17.88 5.36 3.05
CA GLY A 370 -19.19 5.64 2.47
C GLY A 370 -19.09 6.06 1.01
N VAL A 371 -20.05 5.60 0.19
CA VAL A 371 -20.14 5.96 -1.23
C VAL A 371 -20.77 7.35 -1.37
N SER A 372 -20.04 8.29 -1.96
CA SER A 372 -20.59 9.60 -2.32
C SER A 372 -21.28 9.52 -3.69
N SER A 373 -22.46 10.13 -3.83
CA SER A 373 -23.24 10.14 -5.08
C SER A 373 -22.62 10.97 -6.22
N VAL A 374 -21.47 11.63 -5.99
CA VAL A 374 -20.88 12.60 -6.92
C VAL A 374 -19.36 12.39 -7.08
N GLY A 375 -18.95 11.30 -7.75
CA GLY A 375 -17.59 11.14 -8.30
C GLY A 375 -16.55 10.41 -7.41
N VAL A 376 -15.38 10.15 -8.02
CA VAL A 376 -14.32 9.21 -7.61
C VAL A 376 -13.70 9.54 -6.24
N GLY A 377 -14.23 9.04 -5.13
CA GLY A 377 -13.60 9.13 -3.79
C GLY A 377 -14.58 8.78 -2.67
N PHE A 378 -14.08 8.72 -1.43
CA PHE A 378 -14.87 8.20 -0.30
C PHE A 378 -14.97 9.20 0.85
N SER A 379 -16.09 9.15 1.57
CA SER A 379 -16.23 9.81 2.88
C SER A 379 -16.22 8.73 3.96
N ILE A 380 -15.32 8.82 4.94
CA ILE A 380 -15.29 7.83 6.02
C ILE A 380 -16.37 8.15 7.06
N VAL A 381 -17.17 7.14 7.39
CA VAL A 381 -18.22 7.17 8.40
C VAL A 381 -17.99 6.06 9.42
N GLU A 382 -18.45 6.27 10.64
CA GLU A 382 -18.43 5.22 11.67
C GLU A 382 -19.47 4.15 11.32
N LEU A 383 -19.12 2.87 11.45
CA LEU A 383 -19.95 1.76 10.95
C LEU A 383 -21.36 1.78 11.55
N GLU A 384 -21.46 1.90 12.87
CA GLU A 384 -22.75 1.99 13.58
C GLU A 384 -23.62 3.15 13.06
N LYS A 385 -22.98 4.29 12.78
CA LYS A 385 -23.68 5.45 12.23
C LYS A 385 -24.15 5.21 10.79
N ALA A 386 -23.35 4.54 9.96
CA ALA A 386 -23.72 4.19 8.59
C ALA A 386 -24.94 3.25 8.55
N GLU A 387 -24.98 2.27 9.46
CA GLU A 387 -26.10 1.33 9.61
C GLU A 387 -27.39 2.06 10.02
N ILE A 388 -27.31 2.98 10.99
CA ILE A 388 -28.46 3.76 11.46
C ILE A 388 -28.97 4.72 10.38
N GLU A 389 -28.07 5.36 9.63
CA GLU A 389 -28.41 6.37 8.62
C GLU A 389 -28.77 5.75 7.25
N GLY A 390 -28.74 4.42 7.11
CA GLY A 390 -28.99 3.73 5.84
C GLY A 390 -28.01 4.13 4.73
N THR A 391 -26.79 4.54 5.11
CA THR A 391 -25.76 4.93 4.16
C THR A 391 -25.34 3.69 3.37
N GLN A 392 -25.32 3.76 2.04
CA GLN A 392 -24.77 2.69 1.23
C GLN A 392 -23.28 2.53 1.55
N VAL A 393 -22.98 1.48 2.31
CA VAL A 393 -21.62 1.02 2.55
C VAL A 393 -21.22 0.16 1.35
N HIS A 394 -20.01 0.35 0.86
CA HIS A 394 -19.49 -0.52 -0.18
C HIS A 394 -19.11 -1.86 0.47
N GLU A 395 -19.88 -2.93 0.21
CA GLU A 395 -19.76 -4.24 0.86
C GLU A 395 -18.38 -4.92 0.68
N SER A 396 -17.56 -4.43 -0.24
CA SER A 396 -16.21 -4.95 -0.53
C SER A 396 -15.06 -4.11 0.02
N ILE A 397 -15.30 -3.17 0.94
CA ILE A 397 -14.24 -2.26 1.44
C ILE A 397 -13.91 -2.53 2.92
N GLU A 398 -12.60 -2.59 3.19
CA GLU A 398 -11.95 -2.81 4.49
C GLU A 398 -12.56 -1.99 5.64
N VAL A 399 -12.92 -2.66 6.73
CA VAL A 399 -13.32 -2.01 7.99
C VAL A 399 -12.07 -1.49 8.69
N LEU A 400 -12.00 -0.18 8.88
CA LEU A 400 -10.86 0.51 9.46
C LEU A 400 -11.00 0.59 10.98
N GLN A 401 -10.15 -0.13 11.70
CA GLN A 401 -10.03 0.05 13.15
C GLN A 401 -9.18 1.30 13.43
N ALA A 402 -9.81 2.35 13.94
CA ALA A 402 -9.15 3.64 14.08
C ALA A 402 -9.72 4.50 15.22
N LEU A 403 -9.02 5.57 15.57
CA LEU A 403 -9.48 6.55 16.55
C LEU A 403 -9.99 7.81 15.85
N MET A 404 -11.18 8.27 16.21
CA MET A 404 -11.60 9.63 15.86
C MET A 404 -11.01 10.64 16.85
N VAL A 405 -10.27 11.63 16.33
CA VAL A 405 -9.77 12.77 17.12
C VAL A 405 -10.51 14.03 16.73
N LYS A 406 -11.09 14.69 17.74
CA LYS A 406 -11.77 15.99 17.58
C LYS A 406 -10.74 17.10 17.40
N THR A 407 -10.50 17.50 16.16
CA THR A 407 -9.54 18.55 15.80
C THR A 407 -10.18 19.77 15.15
N LYS A 408 -11.45 19.67 14.72
CA LYS A 408 -12.17 20.77 14.09
C LYS A 408 -12.36 21.93 15.07
N GLY A 409 -11.82 23.10 14.71
CA GLY A 409 -11.91 24.31 15.54
C GLY A 409 -11.11 24.25 16.84
N ALA A 410 -10.33 23.19 17.08
CA ALA A 410 -9.43 23.09 18.22
C ALA A 410 -8.13 23.87 17.96
N SER A 411 -7.37 24.12 19.02
CA SER A 411 -6.05 24.76 18.95
C SER A 411 -5.11 24.14 19.97
N GLY A 412 -3.81 24.11 19.67
CA GLY A 412 -2.77 23.66 20.60
C GLY A 412 -2.17 22.31 20.23
N VAL A 413 -1.63 21.63 21.25
CA VAL A 413 -0.93 20.35 21.12
C VAL A 413 -1.78 19.26 21.77
N ILE A 414 -1.97 18.15 21.05
CA ILE A 414 -2.70 16.97 21.51
C ILE A 414 -1.72 15.79 21.45
N PRO A 415 -1.03 15.45 22.55
CA PRO A 415 -0.22 14.25 22.60
C PRO A 415 -1.12 13.01 22.67
N PHE A 416 -0.67 11.93 22.05
CA PHE A 416 -1.34 10.64 22.10
C PHE A 416 -0.36 9.47 22.03
N SER A 417 -0.79 8.32 22.52
CA SER A 417 -0.07 7.06 22.44
C SER A 417 -1.04 5.90 22.29
N LEU A 418 -0.55 4.79 21.75
CA LEU A 418 -1.31 3.56 21.61
C LEU A 418 -1.03 2.66 22.81
N LEU A 419 -2.08 2.05 23.36
CA LEU A 419 -2.01 1.19 24.52
C LEU A 419 -2.39 -0.25 24.17
N THR A 420 -1.80 -1.19 24.91
CA THR A 420 -2.19 -2.59 24.93
C THR A 420 -3.49 -2.82 25.70
N ASP A 421 -4.05 -4.03 25.62
CA ASP A 421 -5.14 -4.49 26.51
C ASP A 421 -4.79 -4.38 28.01
N SER A 422 -3.51 -4.54 28.35
CA SER A 422 -2.98 -4.33 29.71
C SER A 422 -2.82 -2.85 30.09
N LYS A 423 -3.17 -1.92 29.20
CA LYS A 423 -3.00 -0.46 29.31
C LYS A 423 -1.53 -0.02 29.38
N GLU A 424 -0.64 -0.81 28.81
CA GLU A 424 0.78 -0.45 28.68
C GLU A 424 0.99 0.28 27.35
N ILE A 425 1.85 1.30 27.34
CA ILE A 425 2.17 2.04 26.12
C ILE A 425 2.93 1.12 25.16
N ILE A 426 2.45 1.05 23.92
CA ILE A 426 3.15 0.35 22.84
C ILE A 426 4.36 1.21 22.45
N PRO A 427 5.60 0.69 22.55
CA PRO A 427 6.79 1.47 22.26
C PRO A 427 6.80 2.05 20.84
N GLY A 428 7.15 3.32 20.70
CA GLY A 428 7.23 4.00 19.40
C GLY A 428 5.88 4.45 18.85
N SER A 429 4.79 4.28 19.61
CA SER A 429 3.45 4.77 19.26
C SER A 429 3.22 6.24 19.62
N GLU A 430 4.06 6.83 20.45
CA GLU A 430 3.87 8.17 20.98
C GLU A 430 4.01 9.24 19.90
N ARG A 431 3.06 10.18 19.85
CA ARG A 431 3.00 11.26 18.86
C ARG A 431 2.37 12.51 19.45
N GLU A 432 2.57 13.62 18.76
CA GLU A 432 1.87 14.87 19.01
C GLU A 432 1.13 15.33 17.77
N ILE A 433 -0.14 15.74 17.93
CA ILE A 433 -0.85 16.53 16.93
C ILE A 433 -0.68 18.00 17.30
N ARG A 434 -0.17 18.81 16.38
CA ARG A 434 -0.12 20.27 16.52
C ARG A 434 -1.12 20.91 15.58
N ILE A 435 -2.13 21.54 16.16
CA ILE A 435 -3.13 22.27 15.39
C ILE A 435 -2.62 23.68 15.19
N VAL A 436 -2.12 23.91 13.98
CA VAL A 436 -1.71 25.23 13.51
C VAL A 436 -2.98 25.91 13.02
N GLY A 437 -3.65 26.63 13.93
CA GLY A 437 -4.78 27.46 13.56
C GLY A 437 -4.39 28.40 12.42
N LYS A 438 -5.38 28.87 11.64
CA LYS A 438 -5.13 30.02 10.76
C LYS A 438 -4.56 31.13 11.63
N ALA A 439 -3.28 31.46 11.46
CA ALA A 439 -2.75 32.67 12.06
C ALA A 439 -3.68 33.79 11.61
N ASP A 440 -4.11 34.62 12.56
CA ASP A 440 -4.99 35.73 12.27
C ASP A 440 -4.44 36.45 11.03
N LEU A 441 -5.27 36.65 10.02
CA LEU A 441 -4.87 37.29 8.77
C LEU A 441 -4.20 38.65 9.09
N PHE A 442 -4.65 39.31 10.17
CA PHE A 442 -4.01 40.52 10.69
C PHE A 442 -2.58 40.29 11.17
N VAL A 443 -2.27 39.17 11.85
CA VAL A 443 -0.91 38.82 12.29
C VAL A 443 -0.03 38.50 11.08
N GLN A 444 -0.54 37.75 10.10
CA GLN A 444 0.21 37.46 8.87
C GLN A 444 0.51 38.74 8.08
N ILE A 445 -0.49 39.61 7.92
CA ILE A 445 -0.32 40.92 7.28
C ILE A 445 0.64 41.79 8.09
N ALA A 446 0.53 41.83 9.42
CA ALA A 446 1.42 42.63 10.27
C ALA A 446 2.88 42.15 10.21
N VAL A 447 3.13 40.85 10.20
CA VAL A 447 4.48 40.27 10.06
C VAL A 447 5.04 40.54 8.67
N ALA A 448 4.25 40.29 7.61
CA ALA A 448 4.68 40.55 6.23
C ALA A 448 4.94 42.04 5.99
N THR A 449 4.06 42.91 6.47
CA THR A 449 4.19 44.38 6.37
C THR A 449 5.36 44.88 7.22
N GLY A 450 5.53 44.37 8.44
CA GLY A 450 6.66 44.70 9.30
C GLY A 450 8.01 44.32 8.69
N LEU A 451 8.11 43.12 8.11
CA LEU A 451 9.30 42.67 7.39
C LEU A 451 9.55 43.48 6.10
N ALA A 452 8.49 43.86 5.38
CA ALA A 452 8.60 44.69 4.18
C ALA A 452 9.01 46.15 4.47
N ILE A 453 8.65 46.68 5.64
CA ILE A 453 8.99 48.05 6.06
C ILE A 453 10.36 48.11 6.76
N LEU A 454 10.86 46.99 7.28
CA LEU A 454 12.17 46.92 7.96
C LEU A 454 13.33 47.55 7.17
N PRO A 455 13.49 47.32 5.84
CA PRO A 455 14.55 47.97 5.06
C PRO A 455 14.41 49.50 5.00
N PHE A 456 13.17 50.01 4.96
CA PHE A 456 12.91 51.46 4.97
C PHE A 456 13.20 52.09 6.32
N ILE A 457 12.88 51.40 7.42
CA ILE A 457 13.23 51.84 8.77
C ILE A 457 14.76 51.86 8.93
N ILE A 458 15.45 50.80 8.50
CA ILE A 458 16.92 50.72 8.53
C ILE A 458 17.52 51.85 7.68
N TRP A 459 17.02 52.06 6.47
CA TRP A 459 17.48 53.14 5.59
C TRP A 459 17.26 54.53 6.20
N PHE A 460 16.08 54.78 6.77
CA PHE A 460 15.75 56.05 7.43
C PHE A 460 16.62 56.30 8.66
N LEU A 461 16.84 55.28 9.50
CA LEU A 461 17.73 55.38 10.66
C LEU A 461 19.17 55.66 10.24
N LEU A 462 19.68 54.93 9.23
CA LEU A 462 21.02 55.17 8.67
C LEU A 462 21.15 56.60 8.13
N TRP A 463 20.15 57.09 7.40
CA TRP A 463 20.12 58.46 6.89
C TRP A 463 20.08 59.50 8.01
N PHE A 464 19.20 59.32 9.00
CA PHE A 464 19.04 60.24 10.13
C PHE A 464 20.31 60.34 10.99
N PHE A 465 20.99 59.21 11.25
CA PHE A 465 22.23 59.20 12.02
C PHE A 465 23.46 59.64 11.20
N ALA A 466 23.48 59.41 9.89
CA ALA A 466 24.52 59.93 9.00
C ALA A 466 24.40 61.44 8.75
N ALA A 467 23.19 62.02 8.89
CA ALA A 467 22.92 63.43 8.66
C ALA A 467 23.24 64.35 9.84
N LYS A 468 23.79 63.85 10.96
CA LYS A 468 24.29 64.76 12.01
C LYS A 468 25.43 65.60 11.43
N PRO A 469 25.26 66.93 11.30
CA PRO A 469 26.33 67.78 10.82
C PRO A 469 27.50 67.64 11.79
N LYS A 470 28.71 67.45 11.24
CA LYS A 470 29.93 67.68 12.00
C LYS A 470 29.87 69.13 12.46
N GLU A 471 29.52 69.36 13.72
CA GLU A 471 29.85 70.62 14.37
C GLU A 471 31.37 70.76 14.25
N GLN A 472 31.78 71.75 13.46
CA GLN A 472 33.18 72.09 13.29
C GLN A 472 33.69 72.58 14.65
N VAL A 473 34.60 71.80 15.24
CA VAL A 473 35.53 72.26 16.27
C VAL A 473 36.92 72.28 15.65
#